data_AF-A0A1H2QC00-F1
#
_entry.id   AF-A0A1H2QC00-F1
#
_cell.length_a   1.000
_cell.length_b   1.000
_cell.length_c   1.000
_cell.angle_alpha   90.00
_cell.angle_beta   90.00
_cell.angle_gamma   90.00
#
_symmetry.space_group_name_H-M   'P 1'
#
loop_
_entity.id
_entity.type
_entity.pdbx_description
1 polymer ?
#
loop_
_entity_poly.entity_id
_entity_poly.type
_entity_poly.pdbx_seq_one_letter_code
_entity_poly.pdbx_strand_id
1 'polypeptide(L)'
;MDCPSRLDWYDTPELNQLPLAVRLWVWWCAVGPKRGSGGTLGGNRLFSLLHRYLRVIPANRDNLHPVKMSRWDRDLVVDLCDFESYQHTLPLASRGNDEMALQDSVLGPESVFIDVGANQGLFSVHAATLIGRGGRILSIEPNARLASALRRTKLLNDFDQMEVVESAVGDTSGVQDFFIPGLASGVGSIFASHAAQASVSKRTRVTIDTLDNLVKAAGLSSVDLIKIDVEGAELLVFQGAAETIRNHRPLLWFEINPQALRTAGLSPADLLEAIKTLGYSSVYELGSVVRGERRPIDDFTKLNNAVAMHEDRLIDFGANKRRT
;
A
#
# COMPACT_ATOMS: atom_id res chain seq x y z
N MET A 1 5.24 -10.33 18.92
CA MET A 1 5.84 -9.10 18.36
C MET A 1 5.05 -7.95 18.92
N ASP A 2 5.68 -7.08 19.71
CA ASP A 2 5.02 -5.97 20.44
C ASP A 2 4.88 -4.72 19.58
N CYS A 3 3.77 -3.98 19.77
CA CYS A 3 3.45 -2.68 19.19
C CYS A 3 4.70 -1.79 18.98
N PRO A 4 5.10 -1.48 17.74
CA PRO A 4 6.14 -0.50 17.50
C PRO A 4 5.66 0.87 18.01
N SER A 5 6.50 1.51 18.80
CA SER A 5 6.23 2.75 19.52
C SER A 5 6.79 3.98 18.83
N ARG A 6 7.14 3.85 17.55
CA ARG A 6 8.04 4.83 16.94
C ARG A 6 7.35 6.11 16.50
N LEU A 7 6.03 6.24 16.66
CA LEU A 7 5.29 7.45 16.30
C LEU A 7 4.14 7.68 17.28
N ASP A 8 3.82 8.94 17.56
CA ASP A 8 2.61 9.40 18.24
C ASP A 8 1.36 9.17 17.37
N TRP A 9 1.18 7.95 16.87
CA TRP A 9 0.06 7.58 16.00
C TRP A 9 -1.28 7.74 16.72
N TYR A 10 -1.27 7.66 18.06
CA TYR A 10 -2.41 7.88 18.94
C TYR A 10 -3.04 9.27 18.84
N ASP A 11 -2.28 10.27 18.38
CA ASP A 11 -2.74 11.67 18.29
C ASP A 11 -3.47 11.96 16.97
N THR A 12 -3.75 10.93 16.17
CA THR A 12 -4.47 11.05 14.91
C THR A 12 -5.96 11.36 15.18
N PRO A 13 -6.49 12.54 14.80
CA PRO A 13 -7.86 12.94 15.11
C PRO A 13 -8.94 11.95 14.65
N GLU A 14 -8.68 11.28 13.53
CA GLU A 14 -9.52 10.26 12.91
C GLU A 14 -9.83 9.08 13.85
N LEU A 15 -8.95 8.79 14.82
CA LEU A 15 -9.17 7.73 15.81
C LEU A 15 -10.39 7.97 16.70
N ASN A 16 -10.84 9.23 16.85
CA ASN A 16 -12.04 9.57 17.62
C ASN A 16 -13.34 9.07 17.01
N GLN A 17 -13.33 8.72 15.71
CA GLN A 17 -14.47 8.21 14.96
C GLN A 17 -14.66 6.69 15.15
N LEU A 18 -13.70 6.02 15.77
CA LEU A 18 -13.70 4.56 15.95
C LEU A 18 -14.67 4.13 17.08
N PRO A 19 -15.13 2.87 17.08
CA PRO A 19 -15.95 2.34 18.16
C PRO A 19 -15.30 2.51 19.55
N LEU A 20 -16.12 2.71 20.59
CA LEU A 20 -15.63 2.96 21.96
C LEU A 20 -14.61 1.92 22.43
N ALA A 21 -14.83 0.64 22.14
CA ALA A 21 -13.90 -0.43 22.54
C ALA A 21 -12.51 -0.27 21.90
N VAL A 22 -12.45 0.20 20.65
CA VAL A 22 -11.20 0.50 19.95
C VAL A 22 -10.55 1.74 20.54
N ARG A 23 -11.32 2.80 20.79
CA ARG A 23 -10.81 4.04 21.42
C ARG A 23 -10.24 3.83 22.81
N LEU A 24 -10.85 2.94 23.62
CA LEU A 24 -10.30 2.55 24.93
C LEU A 24 -8.96 1.82 24.79
N TRP A 25 -8.84 0.97 23.77
CA TRP A 25 -7.58 0.31 23.46
C TRP A 25 -6.50 1.30 22.99
N VAL A 26 -6.84 2.24 22.09
CA VAL A 26 -5.96 3.33 21.66
C VAL A 26 -5.51 4.17 22.87
N TRP A 27 -6.44 4.56 23.74
CA TRP A 27 -6.14 5.29 24.97
C TRP A 27 -5.17 4.52 25.86
N TRP A 28 -5.41 3.22 26.08
CA TRP A 28 -4.49 2.37 26.84
C TRP A 28 -3.10 2.36 26.22
N CYS A 29 -3.01 2.23 24.90
CA CYS A 29 -1.75 2.25 24.21
C CYS A 29 -1.06 3.62 24.28
N ALA A 30 -1.80 4.73 24.37
CA ALA A 30 -1.26 6.08 24.57
C ALA A 30 -0.67 6.26 25.99
N VAL A 31 -1.46 6.00 27.04
CA VAL A 31 -1.11 6.36 28.43
C VAL A 31 -0.53 5.23 29.28
N GLY A 32 -0.63 3.98 28.81
CA GLY A 32 -0.22 2.80 29.58
C GLY A 32 1.30 2.69 29.79
N PRO A 33 1.74 1.82 30.72
CA PRO A 33 3.16 1.65 31.03
C PRO A 33 3.97 1.21 29.79
N LYS A 34 5.03 1.94 29.45
CA LYS A 34 5.89 1.63 28.30
C LYS A 34 6.96 0.61 28.67
N ARG A 35 7.28 -0.30 27.75
CA ARG A 35 8.44 -1.20 27.83
C ARG A 35 9.70 -0.48 27.34
N GLY A 36 10.88 -0.94 27.76
CA GLY A 36 12.16 -0.39 27.28
C GLY A 36 12.37 -0.46 25.76
N SER A 37 11.66 -1.36 25.07
CA SER A 37 11.60 -1.46 23.60
C SER A 37 10.56 -0.52 22.96
N GLY A 38 9.87 0.28 23.77
CA GLY A 38 8.96 1.33 23.37
C GLY A 38 7.46 0.97 23.36
N GLY A 39 7.07 -0.30 23.20
CA GLY A 39 5.66 -0.70 23.17
C GLY A 39 4.93 -0.58 24.51
N THR A 40 3.60 -0.48 24.50
CA THR A 40 2.79 -0.43 25.73
C THR A 40 2.58 -1.83 26.31
N LEU A 41 2.88 -2.01 27.60
CA LEU A 41 2.70 -3.26 28.31
C LEU A 41 1.25 -3.76 28.17
N GLY A 42 1.09 -4.98 27.65
CA GLY A 42 -0.22 -5.61 27.48
C GLY A 42 -1.05 -5.10 26.29
N GLY A 43 -0.59 -4.08 25.53
CA GLY A 43 -1.33 -3.51 24.40
C GLY A 43 -1.77 -4.53 23.36
N ASN A 44 -0.89 -5.48 23.01
CA ASN A 44 -1.22 -6.54 22.05
C ASN A 44 -2.15 -7.61 22.59
N ARG A 45 -2.07 -7.91 23.90
CA ARG A 45 -3.01 -8.83 24.55
C ARG A 45 -4.41 -8.21 24.57
N LEU A 46 -4.48 -6.92 24.89
CA LEU A 46 -5.73 -6.17 24.85
C LEU A 46 -6.29 -6.08 23.43
N PHE A 47 -5.44 -5.82 22.43
CA PHE A 47 -5.84 -5.86 21.02
C PHE A 47 -6.36 -7.25 20.61
N SER A 48 -5.69 -8.33 21.01
CA SER A 48 -6.12 -9.69 20.69
C SER A 48 -7.49 -10.04 21.31
N LEU A 49 -7.77 -9.54 22.52
CA LEU A 49 -9.07 -9.67 23.17
C LEU A 49 -10.14 -8.86 22.44
N LEU A 50 -9.85 -7.60 22.10
CA LEU A 50 -10.71 -6.73 21.31
C LEU A 50 -11.02 -7.35 19.94
N HIS A 51 -10.00 -7.84 19.25
CA HIS A 51 -10.12 -8.52 17.96
C HIS A 51 -11.02 -9.76 18.04
N ARG A 52 -10.88 -10.58 19.10
CA ARG A 52 -11.79 -11.72 19.33
C ARG A 52 -13.22 -11.26 19.58
N TYR A 53 -13.41 -10.21 20.37
CA TYR A 53 -14.71 -9.60 20.65
C TYR A 53 -15.38 -9.08 19.35
N LEU A 54 -14.65 -8.30 18.55
CA LEU A 54 -15.13 -7.74 17.29
C LEU A 54 -15.58 -8.83 16.30
N ARG A 55 -14.82 -9.93 16.18
CA ARG A 55 -15.18 -11.05 15.30
C ARG A 55 -16.43 -11.83 15.70
N VAL A 56 -16.82 -11.83 16.97
CA VAL A 56 -17.90 -12.68 17.50
C VAL A 56 -19.26 -11.96 17.51
N ILE A 57 -19.28 -10.63 17.40
CA ILE A 57 -20.52 -9.86 17.52
C ILE A 57 -21.24 -9.76 16.17
N PRO A 58 -22.50 -10.22 16.08
CA PRO A 58 -23.26 -10.24 14.82
C PRO A 58 -23.47 -8.86 14.19
N ALA A 59 -23.48 -7.78 14.99
CA ALA A 59 -23.67 -6.41 14.51
C ALA A 59 -22.46 -5.86 13.72
N ASN A 60 -21.28 -6.47 13.82
CA ASN A 60 -20.03 -6.07 13.15
C ASN A 60 -19.50 -7.14 12.20
N ARG A 61 -20.37 -7.90 11.52
CA ARG A 61 -19.96 -9.08 10.73
C ARG A 61 -18.87 -8.84 9.68
N ASP A 62 -18.71 -7.62 9.15
CA ASP A 62 -17.60 -7.27 8.24
C ASP A 62 -16.40 -6.60 8.97
N ASN A 63 -16.61 -6.00 10.15
CA ASN A 63 -15.69 -5.13 10.89
C ASN A 63 -15.06 -4.01 10.05
N LEU A 64 -15.72 -3.62 8.96
CA LEU A 64 -15.29 -2.54 8.10
C LEU A 64 -15.94 -1.24 8.59
N HIS A 65 -15.11 -0.26 8.91
CA HIS A 65 -15.56 0.99 9.53
C HIS A 65 -15.14 2.19 8.69
N PRO A 66 -16.09 3.00 8.18
CA PRO A 66 -15.75 4.22 7.47
C PRO A 66 -15.19 5.26 8.46
N VAL A 67 -14.13 5.94 8.05
CA VAL A 67 -13.53 7.03 8.78
C VAL A 67 -13.38 8.21 7.81
N LYS A 68 -13.90 9.38 8.17
CA LYS A 68 -13.78 10.59 7.37
C LYS A 68 -12.37 11.16 7.53
N MET A 69 -11.60 11.20 6.44
CA MET A 69 -10.24 11.74 6.42
C MET A 69 -10.27 13.26 6.33
N SER A 70 -9.77 13.94 7.36
CA SER A 70 -9.79 15.41 7.42
C SER A 70 -8.97 16.05 6.29
N ARG A 71 -7.85 15.43 5.90
CA ARG A 71 -6.94 15.90 4.84
C ARG A 71 -7.61 16.00 3.46
N TRP A 72 -8.56 15.12 3.17
CA TRP A 72 -9.15 14.97 1.83
C TRP A 72 -10.65 15.25 1.77
N ASP A 73 -11.30 15.35 2.94
CA ASP A 73 -12.77 15.34 3.04
C ASP A 73 -13.40 14.13 2.32
N ARG A 74 -12.76 12.97 2.44
CA ARG A 74 -13.18 11.70 1.83
C ARG A 74 -13.22 10.60 2.88
N ASP A 75 -14.10 9.64 2.67
CA ASP A 75 -14.23 8.48 3.55
C ASP A 75 -13.16 7.45 3.20
N LEU A 76 -12.54 6.86 4.22
CA LEU A 76 -11.65 5.71 4.09
C LEU A 76 -12.18 4.60 5.00
N VAL A 77 -12.57 3.48 4.40
CA VAL A 77 -13.04 2.32 5.14
C VAL A 77 -11.85 1.53 5.62
N VAL A 78 -11.74 1.38 6.93
CA VAL A 78 -10.68 0.60 7.56
C VAL A 78 -11.18 -0.71 8.13
N ASP A 79 -10.32 -1.73 8.15
CA ASP A 79 -10.59 -2.97 8.88
C ASP A 79 -10.26 -2.80 10.36
N LEU A 80 -11.27 -2.88 11.22
CA LEU A 80 -11.08 -2.76 12.66
C LEU A 80 -10.28 -3.92 13.28
N CYS A 81 -10.19 -5.05 12.57
CA CYS A 81 -9.40 -6.20 13.00
C CYS A 81 -7.94 -6.12 12.55
N ASP A 82 -7.60 -5.18 11.66
CA ASP A 82 -6.23 -5.01 11.17
C ASP A 82 -5.53 -3.95 12.02
N PHE A 83 -4.41 -4.35 12.62
CA PHE A 83 -3.62 -3.47 13.46
C PHE A 83 -2.98 -2.33 12.66
N GLU A 84 -2.62 -2.62 11.41
CA GLU A 84 -1.97 -1.69 10.48
C GLU A 84 -2.86 -0.48 10.15
N SER A 85 -4.19 -0.68 10.14
CA SER A 85 -5.19 0.38 9.97
C SER A 85 -4.92 1.56 10.90
N TYR A 86 -4.58 1.28 12.15
CA TYR A 86 -4.46 2.28 13.20
C TYR A 86 -3.06 2.89 13.28
N GLN A 87 -2.02 2.08 13.03
CA GLN A 87 -0.64 2.50 13.22
C GLN A 87 -0.03 3.15 11.98
N HIS A 88 -0.50 2.76 10.80
CA HIS A 88 0.07 3.17 9.53
C HIS A 88 -0.96 3.89 8.66
N THR A 89 -2.08 3.24 8.32
CA THR A 89 -3.05 3.80 7.36
C THR A 89 -3.64 5.13 7.81
N LEU A 90 -4.25 5.19 9.01
CA LEU A 90 -4.89 6.42 9.50
C LEU A 90 -3.89 7.57 9.76
N PRO A 91 -2.74 7.35 10.41
CA PRO A 91 -1.76 8.42 10.59
C PRO A 91 -1.21 8.98 9.27
N LEU A 92 -0.91 8.11 8.29
CA LEU A 92 -0.42 8.54 6.98
C LEU A 92 -1.50 9.31 6.20
N ALA A 93 -2.75 8.83 6.20
CA ALA A 93 -3.88 9.52 5.59
C ALA A 93 -4.10 10.93 6.18
N SER A 94 -3.92 11.05 7.50
CA SER A 94 -4.11 12.31 8.24
C SER A 94 -2.98 13.31 7.99
N ARG A 95 -1.72 12.85 8.09
CA ARG A 95 -0.54 13.74 8.09
C ARG A 95 0.03 13.97 6.69
N GLY A 96 -0.17 13.04 5.76
CA GLY A 96 0.59 12.97 4.53
C GLY A 96 1.98 12.35 4.71
N ASN A 97 2.60 11.96 3.60
CA ASN A 97 3.95 11.43 3.52
C ASN A 97 4.60 11.76 2.16
N ASP A 98 5.86 11.38 1.98
CA ASP A 98 6.59 11.63 0.73
C ASP A 98 5.93 10.90 -0.45
N GLU A 99 5.34 9.73 -0.23
CA GLU A 99 4.63 8.94 -1.23
C GLU A 99 3.40 9.68 -1.79
N MET A 100 2.63 10.34 -0.92
CA MET A 100 1.53 11.21 -1.35
C MET A 100 2.05 12.45 -2.08
N ALA A 101 3.16 13.04 -1.61
CA ALA A 101 3.78 14.18 -2.30
C ALA A 101 4.30 13.80 -3.70
N LEU A 102 4.70 12.54 -3.91
CA LEU A 102 5.00 12.00 -5.24
C LEU A 102 3.72 12.00 -6.10
N GLN A 103 2.61 11.46 -5.58
CA GLN A 103 1.32 11.45 -6.28
C GLN A 103 0.85 12.87 -6.65
N ASP A 104 0.91 13.81 -5.69
CA ASP A 104 0.59 15.24 -5.89
C ASP A 104 1.42 15.89 -7.02
N SER A 105 2.65 15.40 -7.23
CA SER A 105 3.57 15.97 -8.22
C SER A 105 3.37 15.43 -9.63
N VAL A 106 2.75 14.26 -9.79
CA VAL A 106 2.75 13.51 -11.08
C VAL A 106 1.35 13.17 -11.59
N LEU A 107 0.36 13.10 -10.70
CA LEU A 107 -1.01 12.79 -11.07
C LEU A 107 -1.79 14.08 -11.35
N GLY A 108 -2.58 14.05 -12.42
CA GLY A 108 -3.54 15.08 -12.76
C GLY A 108 -4.90 14.49 -13.13
N PRO A 109 -5.86 15.33 -13.56
CA PRO A 109 -7.25 14.92 -13.75
C PRO A 109 -7.47 13.78 -14.77
N GLU A 110 -6.59 13.65 -15.75
CA GLU A 110 -6.65 12.66 -16.83
C GLU A 110 -5.64 11.52 -16.66
N SER A 111 -4.92 11.48 -15.52
CA SER A 111 -3.88 10.48 -15.31
C SER A 111 -4.44 9.08 -15.12
N VAL A 112 -3.62 8.08 -15.47
CA VAL A 112 -3.87 6.67 -15.19
C VAL A 112 -2.90 6.16 -14.15
N PHE A 113 -3.44 5.74 -13.00
CA PHE A 113 -2.70 5.21 -11.87
C PHE A 113 -3.02 3.74 -11.63
N ILE A 114 -1.99 2.93 -11.40
CA ILE A 114 -2.14 1.52 -11.01
C ILE A 114 -1.54 1.34 -9.62
N ASP A 115 -2.31 0.77 -8.70
CA ASP A 115 -1.91 0.48 -7.31
C ASP A 115 -1.85 -1.04 -7.10
N VAL A 116 -0.67 -1.63 -7.23
CA VAL A 116 -0.43 -3.06 -7.03
C VAL A 116 -0.10 -3.32 -5.56
N GLY A 117 -0.94 -4.10 -4.88
CA GLY A 117 -0.89 -4.24 -3.43
C GLY A 117 -1.60 -3.07 -2.75
N ALA A 118 -2.82 -2.76 -3.20
CA ALA A 118 -3.54 -1.56 -2.78
C ALA A 118 -3.93 -1.56 -1.29
N ASN A 119 -3.94 -2.71 -0.61
CA ASN A 119 -4.29 -2.86 0.79
C ASN A 119 -5.68 -2.23 1.06
N GLN A 120 -5.83 -1.40 2.08
CA GLN A 120 -7.07 -0.65 2.37
C GLN A 120 -7.30 0.55 1.42
N GLY A 121 -6.39 0.75 0.46
CA GLY A 121 -6.49 1.74 -0.60
C GLY A 121 -6.07 3.14 -0.22
N LEU A 122 -5.14 3.29 0.73
CA LEU A 122 -4.63 4.61 1.14
C LEU A 122 -4.21 5.48 -0.06
N PHE A 123 -3.37 4.93 -0.94
CA PHE A 123 -2.83 5.63 -2.09
C PHE A 123 -3.78 5.68 -3.27
N SER A 124 -4.63 4.65 -3.43
CA SER A 124 -5.75 4.66 -4.37
C SER A 124 -6.75 5.79 -4.07
N VAL A 125 -7.11 6.00 -2.80
CA VAL A 125 -8.03 7.07 -2.36
C VAL A 125 -7.39 8.43 -2.54
N HIS A 126 -6.12 8.60 -2.17
CA HIS A 126 -5.42 9.85 -2.42
C HIS A 126 -5.36 10.16 -3.93
N ALA A 127 -5.01 9.19 -4.77
CA ALA A 127 -5.03 9.35 -6.23
C ALA A 127 -6.42 9.76 -6.73
N ALA A 128 -7.50 9.22 -6.17
CA ALA A 128 -8.86 9.58 -6.55
C ALA A 128 -9.27 11.02 -6.16
N THR A 129 -8.50 11.69 -5.29
CA THR A 129 -8.67 13.13 -5.02
C THR A 129 -8.01 14.01 -6.09
N LEU A 130 -7.04 13.47 -6.84
CA LEU A 130 -6.25 14.16 -7.86
C LEU A 130 -6.75 13.87 -9.28
N ILE A 131 -7.16 12.61 -9.51
CA ILE A 131 -7.62 12.09 -10.79
C ILE A 131 -9.14 12.30 -10.91
N GLY A 132 -9.53 13.02 -11.96
CA GLY A 132 -10.93 13.30 -12.28
C GLY A 132 -11.60 12.15 -13.03
N ARG A 133 -12.80 12.40 -13.54
CA ARG A 133 -13.60 11.40 -14.29
C ARG A 133 -13.00 11.01 -15.64
N GLY A 134 -12.07 11.79 -16.19
CA GLY A 134 -11.39 11.48 -17.45
C GLY A 134 -10.17 10.56 -17.27
N GLY A 135 -9.60 10.49 -16.07
CA GLY A 135 -8.54 9.55 -15.75
C GLY A 135 -9.04 8.19 -15.24
N ARG A 136 -8.11 7.33 -14.83
CA ARG A 136 -8.42 5.96 -14.37
C ARG A 136 -7.54 5.55 -13.20
N ILE A 137 -8.10 4.77 -12.27
CA ILE A 137 -7.35 4.13 -11.19
C ILE A 137 -7.64 2.63 -11.24
N LEU A 138 -6.59 1.80 -11.29
CA LEU A 138 -6.69 0.35 -11.19
C LEU A 138 -6.03 -0.12 -9.89
N SER A 139 -6.84 -0.44 -8.89
CA SER A 139 -6.39 -0.91 -7.58
C SER A 139 -6.47 -2.43 -7.51
N ILE A 140 -5.34 -3.08 -7.23
CA ILE A 140 -5.22 -4.54 -7.25
C ILE A 140 -4.82 -5.03 -5.86
N GLU A 141 -5.69 -5.83 -5.23
CA GLU A 141 -5.50 -6.32 -3.86
C GLU A 141 -5.94 -7.80 -3.72
N PRO A 142 -5.03 -8.73 -3.41
CA PRO A 142 -5.36 -10.16 -3.27
C PRO A 142 -6.20 -10.51 -2.04
N ASN A 143 -6.12 -9.73 -0.96
CA ASN A 143 -6.87 -9.99 0.26
C ASN A 143 -8.31 -9.51 0.10
N ALA A 144 -9.23 -10.45 -0.10
CA ALA A 144 -10.67 -10.21 -0.26
C ALA A 144 -11.28 -9.24 0.77
N ARG A 145 -10.79 -9.24 2.01
CA ARG A 145 -11.28 -8.34 3.06
C ARG A 145 -10.84 -6.89 2.83
N LEU A 146 -9.59 -6.68 2.44
CA LEU A 146 -9.05 -5.36 2.12
C LEU A 146 -9.61 -4.84 0.80
N ALA A 147 -9.73 -5.71 -0.22
CA ALA A 147 -10.42 -5.38 -1.47
C ALA A 147 -11.89 -4.99 -1.23
N SER A 148 -12.59 -5.66 -0.30
CA SER A 148 -13.95 -5.28 0.11
C SER A 148 -14.00 -3.92 0.81
N ALA A 149 -13.03 -3.62 1.70
CA ALA A 149 -12.89 -2.31 2.31
C ALA A 149 -12.71 -1.22 1.25
N LEU A 150 -11.81 -1.42 0.29
CA LEU A 150 -11.55 -0.48 -0.78
C LEU A 150 -12.76 -0.29 -1.71
N ARG A 151 -13.49 -1.36 -2.07
CA ARG A 151 -14.75 -1.24 -2.82
C ARG A 151 -15.79 -0.42 -2.06
N ARG A 152 -15.91 -0.60 -0.75
CA ARG A 152 -16.83 0.19 0.08
C ARG A 152 -16.38 1.66 0.15
N THR A 153 -15.09 1.91 0.28
CA THR A 153 -14.51 3.27 0.18
C THR A 153 -14.85 3.92 -1.15
N LYS A 154 -14.64 3.22 -2.28
CA LYS A 154 -15.01 3.70 -3.62
C LYS A 154 -16.47 4.11 -3.68
N LEU A 155 -17.38 3.27 -3.18
CA LEU A 155 -18.83 3.51 -3.20
C LEU A 155 -19.24 4.70 -2.33
N LEU A 156 -18.62 4.89 -1.16
CA LEU A 156 -18.95 6.00 -0.26
C LEU A 156 -18.54 7.37 -0.81
N ASN A 157 -17.58 7.41 -1.73
CA ASN A 157 -17.02 8.64 -2.28
C ASN A 157 -17.34 8.89 -3.76
N ASP A 158 -18.18 8.04 -4.38
CA ASP A 158 -18.51 8.11 -5.81
C ASP A 158 -17.27 8.16 -6.73
N PHE A 159 -16.24 7.38 -6.40
CA PHE A 159 -15.03 7.26 -7.22
C PHE A 159 -15.28 6.36 -8.44
N ASP A 160 -16.02 6.87 -9.41
CA ASP A 160 -16.38 6.17 -10.66
C ASP A 160 -15.16 5.77 -11.49
N GLN A 161 -14.10 6.56 -11.43
CA GLN A 161 -12.84 6.36 -12.16
C GLN A 161 -11.96 5.22 -11.60
N MET A 162 -12.31 4.67 -10.43
CA MET A 162 -11.53 3.62 -9.76
C MET A 162 -12.11 2.22 -10.02
N GLU A 163 -11.25 1.28 -10.37
CA GLU A 163 -11.59 -0.14 -10.51
C GLU A 163 -10.82 -0.95 -9.46
N VAL A 164 -11.50 -1.88 -8.78
CA VAL A 164 -10.90 -2.71 -7.72
C VAL A 164 -10.90 -4.17 -8.10
N VAL A 165 -9.72 -4.70 -8.40
CA VAL A 165 -9.50 -6.09 -8.79
C VAL A 165 -8.99 -6.90 -7.59
N GLU A 166 -9.71 -7.97 -7.26
CA GLU A 166 -9.30 -8.91 -6.21
C GLU A 166 -8.41 -10.00 -6.82
N SER A 167 -7.13 -9.68 -6.96
CA SER A 167 -6.11 -10.57 -7.51
C SER A 167 -4.74 -10.19 -6.94
N ALA A 168 -3.85 -11.16 -6.85
CA ALA A 168 -2.42 -10.89 -6.81
C ALA A 168 -1.92 -10.56 -8.23
N VAL A 169 -0.75 -9.92 -8.31
CA VAL A 169 -0.03 -9.74 -9.58
C VAL A 169 1.24 -10.58 -9.55
N GLY A 170 1.48 -11.31 -10.62
CA GLY A 170 2.70 -12.10 -10.81
C GLY A 170 3.07 -12.24 -12.27
N ASP A 171 3.94 -13.20 -12.57
CA ASP A 171 4.46 -13.50 -13.91
C ASP A 171 3.52 -14.41 -14.73
N THR A 172 2.50 -14.98 -14.11
CA THR A 172 1.56 -15.91 -14.71
C THR A 172 0.15 -15.76 -14.15
N SER A 173 -0.85 -16.24 -14.91
CA SER A 173 -2.24 -16.30 -14.48
C SER A 173 -2.56 -17.63 -13.81
N GLY A 174 -3.42 -17.60 -12.78
CA GLY A 174 -3.90 -18.82 -12.14
C GLY A 174 -4.43 -18.60 -10.73
N VAL A 175 -4.20 -19.59 -9.87
CA VAL A 175 -4.56 -19.54 -8.45
C VAL A 175 -3.32 -19.93 -7.65
N GLN A 176 -2.96 -19.12 -6.67
CA GLN A 176 -1.79 -19.34 -5.83
C GLN A 176 -2.12 -19.26 -4.35
N ASP A 177 -1.28 -19.90 -3.53
CA ASP A 177 -1.30 -19.71 -2.09
C ASP A 177 -0.88 -18.29 -1.72
N PHE A 178 -1.64 -17.69 -0.82
CA PHE A 178 -1.38 -16.39 -0.24
C PHE A 178 -1.36 -16.51 1.28
N PHE A 179 -0.35 -15.92 1.90
CA PHE A 179 -0.09 -16.06 3.31
C PHE A 179 -0.25 -14.73 4.02
N ILE A 180 -1.21 -14.67 4.94
CA ILE A 180 -1.58 -13.46 5.67
C ILE A 180 -1.09 -13.59 7.12
N PRO A 181 -0.21 -12.69 7.62
CA PRO A 181 0.17 -12.63 9.02
C PRO A 181 -1.05 -12.35 9.92
N GLY A 182 -1.17 -13.06 11.05
CA GLY A 182 -2.43 -13.18 11.78
C GLY A 182 -3.05 -11.90 12.33
N LEU A 183 -2.25 -10.87 12.65
CA LEU A 183 -2.72 -9.58 13.21
C LEU A 183 -2.42 -8.36 12.30
N ALA A 184 -1.72 -8.57 11.19
CA ALA A 184 -1.30 -7.53 10.25
C ALA A 184 -1.69 -8.00 8.84
N SER A 185 -2.97 -7.85 8.50
CA SER A 185 -3.48 -8.35 7.21
C SER A 185 -2.91 -7.59 6.02
N GLY A 186 -2.39 -6.38 6.27
CA GLY A 186 -1.72 -5.55 5.28
C GLY A 186 -0.33 -6.00 4.83
N VAL A 187 0.27 -7.01 5.47
CA VAL A 187 1.62 -7.52 5.16
C VAL A 187 1.52 -8.92 4.52
N GLY A 188 0.46 -9.16 3.74
CA GLY A 188 0.22 -10.44 3.08
C GLY A 188 1.23 -10.68 1.95
N SER A 189 1.72 -11.91 1.82
CA SER A 189 2.70 -12.27 0.78
C SER A 189 2.35 -13.62 0.14
N ILE A 190 2.67 -13.79 -1.14
CA ILE A 190 2.57 -15.09 -1.83
C ILE A 190 3.67 -16.07 -1.39
N PHE A 191 4.70 -15.59 -0.68
CA PHE A 191 5.78 -16.43 -0.16
C PHE A 191 5.48 -16.93 1.25
N ALA A 192 5.44 -18.26 1.42
CA ALA A 192 5.18 -18.92 2.70
C ALA A 192 6.15 -18.50 3.82
N SER A 193 7.40 -18.20 3.45
CA SER A 193 8.49 -17.88 4.36
C SER A 193 8.38 -16.48 4.99
N HIS A 194 7.60 -15.57 4.39
CA HIS A 194 7.20 -14.31 5.03
C HIS A 194 6.27 -14.54 6.21
N ALA A 195 5.28 -15.42 6.01
CA ALA A 195 4.34 -15.81 7.04
C ALA A 195 4.98 -16.64 8.16
N ALA A 196 6.07 -17.36 7.88
CA ALA A 196 6.79 -18.17 8.87
C ALA A 196 7.42 -17.33 10.00
N GLN A 197 7.62 -16.04 9.81
CA GLN A 197 8.09 -15.12 10.86
C GLN A 197 6.97 -14.71 11.83
N ALA A 198 5.69 -14.89 11.44
CA ALA A 198 4.54 -14.63 12.30
C ALA A 198 4.08 -15.91 13.02
N SER A 199 3.81 -15.80 14.33
CA SER A 199 3.39 -16.92 15.19
C SER A 199 2.05 -17.55 14.78
N VAL A 200 1.29 -16.86 13.93
CA VAL A 200 0.00 -17.27 13.37
C VAL A 200 -0.03 -16.75 11.94
N SER A 201 -0.08 -17.65 10.94
CA SER A 201 -0.28 -17.30 9.54
C SER A 201 -1.52 -18.00 8.99
N LYS A 202 -2.35 -17.26 8.25
CA LYS A 202 -3.50 -17.82 7.54
C LYS A 202 -3.10 -18.03 6.09
N ARG A 203 -3.09 -19.28 5.64
CA ARG A 203 -2.99 -19.63 4.22
C ARG A 203 -4.38 -19.53 3.59
N THR A 204 -4.50 -18.77 2.51
CA THR A 204 -5.69 -18.69 1.67
C THR A 204 -5.28 -18.88 0.21
N ARG A 205 -6.24 -19.17 -0.68
CA ARG A 205 -5.98 -19.17 -2.12
C ARG A 205 -6.55 -17.90 -2.72
N VAL A 206 -5.79 -17.26 -3.60
CA VAL A 206 -6.18 -16.05 -4.32
C VAL A 206 -5.96 -16.26 -5.81
N THR A 207 -6.73 -15.52 -6.62
CA THR A 207 -6.42 -15.38 -8.04
C THR A 207 -5.09 -14.65 -8.18
N ILE A 208 -4.30 -15.03 -9.18
CA ILE A 208 -3.12 -14.30 -9.63
C ILE A 208 -3.24 -14.07 -11.13
N ASP A 209 -2.81 -12.91 -11.60
CA ASP A 209 -2.76 -12.58 -13.02
C ASP A 209 -1.55 -11.71 -13.33
N THR A 210 -1.19 -11.58 -14.60
CA THR A 210 -0.15 -10.65 -15.04
C THR A 210 -0.72 -9.24 -15.08
N LEU A 211 0.11 -8.23 -14.81
CA LEU A 211 -0.34 -6.84 -14.92
C LEU A 211 -0.72 -6.51 -16.36
N ASP A 212 -0.01 -7.07 -17.34
CA ASP A 212 -0.31 -6.92 -18.77
C ASP A 212 -1.74 -7.36 -19.11
N ASN A 213 -2.20 -8.50 -18.56
CA ASN A 213 -3.57 -8.96 -18.74
C ASN A 213 -4.57 -8.03 -18.05
N LEU A 214 -4.29 -7.59 -16.83
CA LEU A 214 -5.18 -6.71 -16.08
C LEU A 214 -5.34 -5.32 -16.73
N VAL A 215 -4.25 -4.75 -17.22
CA VAL A 215 -4.23 -3.48 -17.98
C VAL A 215 -5.06 -3.60 -19.25
N LYS A 216 -4.90 -4.71 -19.98
CA LYS A 216 -5.69 -5.00 -21.19
C LYS A 216 -7.17 -5.20 -20.87
N ALA A 217 -7.49 -5.94 -19.80
CA ALA A 217 -8.86 -6.20 -19.38
C ALA A 217 -9.58 -4.91 -18.92
N ALA A 218 -8.87 -4.01 -18.23
CA ALA A 218 -9.37 -2.71 -17.81
C ALA A 218 -9.47 -1.68 -18.96
N GLY A 219 -8.95 -2.03 -20.15
CA GLY A 219 -8.99 -1.20 -21.35
C GLY A 219 -8.16 0.09 -21.22
N LEU A 220 -7.04 0.04 -20.51
CA LEU A 220 -6.19 1.21 -20.30
C LEU A 220 -5.33 1.47 -21.54
N SER A 221 -5.44 2.67 -22.12
CA SER A 221 -4.66 3.09 -23.29
C SER A 221 -3.33 3.77 -22.93
N SER A 222 -3.18 4.19 -21.69
CA SER A 222 -2.00 4.84 -21.13
C SER A 222 -1.84 4.47 -19.66
N VAL A 223 -0.62 4.55 -19.15
CA VAL A 223 -0.31 4.41 -17.72
C VAL A 223 0.73 5.46 -17.36
N ASP A 224 0.46 6.27 -16.34
CA ASP A 224 1.32 7.37 -15.93
C ASP A 224 2.13 7.04 -14.68
N LEU A 225 1.53 6.31 -13.74
CA LEU A 225 2.18 5.89 -12.51
C LEU A 225 1.74 4.46 -12.15
N ILE A 226 2.72 3.60 -11.81
CA ILE A 226 2.48 2.30 -11.19
C ILE A 226 3.14 2.29 -9.82
N LYS A 227 2.35 2.02 -8.78
CA LYS A 227 2.84 1.64 -7.45
C LYS A 227 2.94 0.11 -7.36
N ILE A 228 4.04 -0.41 -6.83
CA ILE A 228 4.25 -1.84 -6.57
C ILE A 228 4.72 -2.06 -5.14
N ASP A 229 3.87 -2.69 -4.34
CA ASP A 229 4.08 -2.92 -2.91
C ASP A 229 3.49 -4.29 -2.55
N VAL A 230 4.29 -5.33 -2.75
CA VAL A 230 3.81 -6.73 -2.74
C VAL A 230 4.67 -7.64 -1.86
N GLU A 231 5.43 -7.05 -0.94
CA GLU A 231 6.19 -7.71 0.12
C GLU A 231 7.00 -8.93 -0.37
N GLY A 232 7.91 -8.66 -1.33
CA GLY A 232 8.90 -9.61 -1.83
C GLY A 232 8.61 -10.22 -3.20
N ALA A 233 7.45 -9.93 -3.79
CA ALA A 233 7.04 -10.41 -5.11
C ALA A 233 7.30 -9.41 -6.25
N GLU A 234 8.07 -8.35 -5.99
CA GLU A 234 8.24 -7.23 -6.92
C GLU A 234 8.81 -7.69 -8.26
N LEU A 235 9.77 -8.63 -8.25
CA LEU A 235 10.35 -9.18 -9.48
C LEU A 235 9.30 -9.88 -10.35
N LEU A 236 8.39 -10.65 -9.75
CA LEU A 236 7.32 -11.36 -10.48
C LEU A 236 6.33 -10.35 -11.06
N VAL A 237 6.02 -9.28 -10.32
CA VAL A 237 5.20 -8.17 -10.83
C VAL A 237 5.87 -7.51 -12.03
N PHE A 238 7.16 -7.20 -11.96
CA PHE A 238 7.88 -6.61 -13.10
C PHE A 238 7.90 -7.53 -14.32
N GLN A 239 8.05 -8.84 -14.13
CA GLN A 239 7.98 -9.83 -15.21
C GLN A 239 6.60 -9.88 -15.86
N GLY A 240 5.53 -9.87 -15.07
CA GLY A 240 4.14 -9.83 -15.55
C GLY A 240 3.64 -8.46 -16.03
N ALA A 241 4.45 -7.41 -15.90
CA ALA A 241 4.14 -6.05 -16.33
C ALA A 241 4.99 -5.59 -17.52
N ALA A 242 5.75 -6.51 -18.12
CA ALA A 242 6.83 -6.15 -19.02
C ALA A 242 6.34 -5.48 -20.31
N GLU A 243 5.17 -5.85 -20.85
CA GLU A 243 4.59 -5.19 -22.01
C GLU A 243 4.06 -3.81 -21.64
N THR A 244 3.29 -3.72 -20.55
CA THR A 244 2.72 -2.47 -20.02
C THR A 244 3.82 -1.44 -19.78
N ILE A 245 4.88 -1.83 -19.09
CA ILE A 245 5.97 -0.92 -18.73
C ILE A 245 6.70 -0.42 -19.98
N ARG A 246 7.02 -1.30 -20.94
CA ARG A 246 7.71 -0.89 -22.17
C ARG A 246 6.85 -0.01 -23.07
N ASN A 247 5.55 -0.30 -23.16
CA ASN A 247 4.64 0.41 -24.05
C ASN A 247 4.22 1.78 -23.50
N HIS A 248 3.96 1.88 -22.20
CA HIS A 248 3.43 3.10 -21.58
C HIS A 248 4.49 3.92 -20.86
N ARG A 249 5.65 3.33 -20.53
CA ARG A 249 6.77 3.98 -19.83
C ARG A 249 6.29 4.81 -18.62
N PRO A 250 5.52 4.21 -17.69
CA PRO A 250 5.01 4.93 -16.53
C PRO A 250 6.14 5.32 -15.57
N LEU A 251 5.89 6.27 -14.67
CA LEU A 251 6.70 6.36 -13.47
C LEU A 251 6.49 5.09 -12.63
N LEU A 252 7.57 4.48 -12.15
CA LEU A 252 7.49 3.30 -11.29
C LEU A 252 7.83 3.72 -9.87
N TRP A 253 6.93 3.48 -8.93
CA TRP A 253 7.18 3.61 -7.50
C TRP A 253 7.05 2.22 -6.88
N PHE A 254 8.07 1.77 -6.16
CA PHE A 254 8.06 0.43 -5.57
C PHE A 254 8.80 0.40 -4.24
N GLU A 255 8.40 -0.53 -3.38
CA GLU A 255 9.12 -0.83 -2.15
C GLU A 255 10.20 -1.89 -2.40
N ILE A 256 11.38 -1.68 -1.83
CA ILE A 256 12.44 -2.67 -1.73
C ILE A 256 12.45 -3.12 -0.29
N ASN A 257 12.01 -4.35 -0.03
CA ASN A 257 12.16 -4.99 1.27
C ASN A 257 13.30 -6.03 1.19
N PRO A 258 14.52 -5.73 1.67
CA PRO A 258 15.64 -6.66 1.53
C PRO A 258 15.43 -7.98 2.27
N GLN A 259 14.67 -7.97 3.37
CA GLN A 259 14.32 -9.20 4.08
C GLN A 259 13.37 -10.04 3.22
N ALA A 260 12.45 -9.38 2.53
CA ALA A 260 11.51 -10.04 1.65
C ALA A 260 12.16 -10.67 0.43
N LEU A 261 13.03 -9.90 -0.24
CA LEU A 261 13.80 -10.39 -1.38
C LEU A 261 14.65 -11.61 -1.01
N ARG A 262 15.39 -11.54 0.10
CA ARG A 262 16.18 -12.70 0.59
C ARG A 262 15.32 -13.93 0.82
N THR A 263 14.11 -13.71 1.33
CA THR A 263 13.13 -14.76 1.63
C THR A 263 12.56 -15.41 0.36
N ALA A 264 12.52 -14.65 -0.74
CA ALA A 264 12.22 -15.12 -2.10
C ALA A 264 13.45 -15.68 -2.86
N GLY A 265 14.63 -15.69 -2.24
CA GLY A 265 15.88 -16.13 -2.89
C GLY A 265 16.48 -15.12 -3.85
N LEU A 266 16.07 -13.84 -3.74
CA LEU A 266 16.48 -12.73 -4.58
C LEU A 266 17.32 -11.72 -3.80
N SER A 267 18.03 -10.87 -4.54
CA SER A 267 18.75 -9.72 -4.04
C SER A 267 18.16 -8.42 -4.60
N PRO A 268 18.40 -7.26 -3.94
CA PRO A 268 18.08 -5.97 -4.55
C PRO A 268 18.70 -5.77 -5.95
N ALA A 269 19.86 -6.39 -6.22
CA ALA A 269 20.51 -6.29 -7.52
C ALA A 269 19.70 -6.96 -8.64
N ASP A 270 19.06 -8.10 -8.37
CA ASP A 270 18.22 -8.81 -9.34
C ASP A 270 17.02 -7.96 -9.76
N LEU A 271 16.42 -7.25 -8.80
CA LEU A 271 15.30 -6.35 -9.05
C LEU A 271 15.69 -5.19 -9.96
N LEU A 272 16.87 -4.62 -9.76
CA LEU A 272 17.37 -3.50 -10.56
C LEU A 272 17.74 -3.92 -11.96
N GLU A 273 18.34 -5.10 -12.10
CA GLU A 273 18.63 -5.65 -13.42
C GLU A 273 17.33 -5.82 -14.21
N ALA A 274 16.27 -6.35 -13.58
CA ALA A 274 14.96 -6.45 -14.20
C ALA A 274 14.43 -5.07 -14.64
N ILE A 275 14.48 -4.06 -13.77
CA ILE A 275 14.04 -2.69 -14.10
C ILE A 275 14.86 -2.10 -15.27
N LYS A 276 16.19 -2.32 -15.30
CA LYS A 276 17.05 -1.90 -16.41
C LYS A 276 16.67 -2.57 -17.72
N THR A 277 16.38 -3.88 -17.72
CA THR A 277 15.93 -4.59 -18.93
C THR A 277 14.57 -4.12 -19.45
N LEU A 278 13.80 -3.40 -18.62
CA LEU A 278 12.55 -2.75 -19.00
C LEU A 278 12.74 -1.32 -19.54
N GLY A 279 13.98 -0.83 -19.63
CA GLY A 279 14.32 0.48 -20.20
C GLY A 279 14.53 1.60 -19.18
N TYR A 280 14.63 1.28 -17.89
CA TYR A 280 14.79 2.26 -16.82
C TYR A 280 16.23 2.23 -16.30
N SER A 281 17.04 3.18 -16.77
CA SER A 281 18.47 3.23 -16.47
C SER A 281 18.80 3.76 -15.07
N SER A 282 17.88 4.51 -14.45
CA SER A 282 18.10 5.19 -13.17
C SER A 282 16.97 4.94 -12.17
N VAL A 283 17.36 4.65 -10.92
CA VAL A 283 16.47 4.47 -9.76
C VAL A 283 16.88 5.47 -8.68
N TYR A 284 15.91 6.09 -8.04
CA TYR A 284 16.08 7.17 -7.08
C TYR A 284 15.34 6.85 -5.78
N GLU A 285 15.82 7.41 -4.66
CA GLU A 285 15.10 7.31 -3.40
C GLU A 285 13.90 8.26 -3.47
N LEU A 286 12.70 7.76 -3.13
CA LEU A 286 11.48 8.52 -3.29
C LEU A 286 11.52 9.87 -2.56
N GLY A 287 11.94 9.88 -1.29
CA GLY A 287 12.02 11.12 -0.52
C GLY A 287 13.00 12.13 -1.12
N SER A 288 14.10 11.67 -1.71
CA SER A 288 15.06 12.52 -2.41
C SER A 288 14.43 13.14 -3.66
N VAL A 289 13.69 12.36 -4.45
CA VAL A 289 12.95 12.86 -5.63
C VAL A 289 11.98 13.97 -5.25
N VAL A 290 11.19 13.78 -4.18
CA VAL A 290 10.20 14.77 -3.70
C VAL A 290 10.88 16.05 -3.18
N ARG A 291 12.11 15.95 -2.67
CA ARG A 291 12.93 17.13 -2.30
C ARG A 291 13.60 17.81 -3.50
N GLY A 292 13.45 17.27 -4.71
CA GLY A 292 14.10 17.76 -5.92
C GLY A 292 15.54 17.28 -6.09
N GLU A 293 15.97 16.31 -5.29
CA GLU A 293 17.31 15.72 -5.35
C GLU A 293 17.29 14.51 -6.28
N ARG A 294 18.01 14.60 -7.41
CA ARG A 294 18.15 13.50 -8.37
C ARG A 294 19.53 12.89 -8.30
N ARG A 295 19.74 12.07 -7.27
CA ARG A 295 20.94 11.23 -7.19
C ARG A 295 20.50 9.79 -7.40
N PRO A 296 20.88 9.16 -8.53
CA PRO A 296 20.68 7.73 -8.71
C PRO A 296 21.28 7.00 -7.52
N ILE A 297 20.60 5.95 -7.07
CA ILE A 297 21.10 5.15 -5.97
C ILE A 297 22.06 4.10 -6.52
N ASP A 298 23.20 3.95 -5.85
CA ASP A 298 24.17 2.88 -6.15
C ASP A 298 24.17 1.78 -5.07
N ASP A 299 23.65 2.06 -3.86
CA ASP A 299 23.56 1.13 -2.73
C ASP A 299 22.10 0.95 -2.28
N PHE A 300 21.58 -0.25 -2.51
CA PHE A 300 20.17 -0.59 -2.34
C PHE A 300 19.89 -1.32 -1.02
N THR A 301 20.90 -1.47 -0.16
CA THR A 301 20.77 -2.19 1.11
C THR A 301 19.98 -1.44 2.19
N LYS A 302 19.77 -0.13 2.00
CA LYS A 302 19.11 0.77 2.96
C LYS A 302 17.86 1.45 2.44
N LEU A 303 17.41 1.08 1.24
CA LEU A 303 16.21 1.66 0.65
C LEU A 303 14.98 0.92 1.13
N ASN A 304 13.94 1.71 1.40
CA ASN A 304 12.58 1.19 1.52
C ASN A 304 11.79 1.61 0.29
N ASN A 305 11.58 2.91 0.05
CA ASN A 305 10.81 3.39 -1.11
C ASN A 305 11.70 3.94 -2.24
N ALA A 306 11.52 3.39 -3.44
CA ALA A 306 12.27 3.74 -4.63
C ALA A 306 11.36 4.19 -5.78
N VAL A 307 11.92 5.01 -6.67
CA VAL A 307 11.27 5.48 -7.89
C VAL A 307 12.18 5.23 -9.09
N ALA A 308 11.67 4.59 -10.14
CA ALA A 308 12.37 4.48 -11.42
C ALA A 308 11.68 5.36 -12.47
N MET A 309 12.48 6.16 -13.17
CA MET A 309 12.02 7.07 -14.22
C MET A 309 12.56 6.62 -15.56
N HIS A 310 11.71 6.60 -16.58
CA HIS A 310 12.15 6.42 -17.96
C HIS A 310 12.77 7.73 -18.47
N GLU A 311 13.85 7.65 -19.25
CA GLU A 311 14.60 8.83 -19.72
C GLU A 311 13.73 9.81 -20.53
N ASP A 312 12.79 9.28 -21.31
CA ASP A 312 11.83 10.07 -22.08
C ASP A 312 10.71 10.74 -21.25
N ARG A 313 10.65 10.48 -19.94
CA ARG A 313 9.57 10.90 -19.02
C ARG A 313 10.13 11.62 -17.79
N LEU A 314 11.21 12.37 -17.92
CA LEU A 314 11.80 13.11 -16.80
C LEU A 314 10.84 14.18 -16.27
N ILE A 315 10.25 13.94 -15.10
CA ILE A 315 9.34 14.86 -14.43
C ILE A 315 10.15 15.82 -13.53
N ASP A 316 9.85 17.12 -13.58
CA ASP A 316 10.45 18.12 -12.70
C ASP A 316 9.67 18.30 -11.38
N PHE A 317 10.12 17.58 -10.35
CA PHE A 317 9.54 17.56 -9.00
C PHE A 317 9.75 18.86 -8.18
N GLY A 318 10.33 19.92 -8.76
CA GLY A 318 10.61 21.20 -8.08
C GLY A 318 9.75 22.40 -8.51
N ALA A 319 9.08 22.35 -9.67
CA ALA A 319 8.45 23.53 -10.26
C ALA A 319 7.07 23.90 -9.64
N ASN A 320 6.37 22.92 -9.05
CA ASN A 320 4.99 23.10 -8.57
C ASN A 320 4.86 23.74 -7.17
N LYS A 321 5.96 23.96 -6.43
CA LYS A 321 5.92 24.72 -5.15
C LYS A 321 5.66 26.23 -5.32
N ARG A 322 5.40 26.72 -6.53
CA ARG A 322 5.12 28.14 -6.85
C ARG A 322 3.69 28.45 -7.28
N ARG A 323 2.75 27.51 -7.17
CA ARG A 323 1.33 27.84 -7.33
C ARG A 323 0.66 27.81 -5.96
N THR A 324 0.59 29.03 -5.43
CA THR A 324 -0.17 29.57 -4.29
C THR A 324 -1.36 28.76 -3.84
#